data_AF-A0A6M4ZKA1-F1
#
_entry.id   AF-A0A6M4ZKA1-F1
#
_cell.length_a   1.000
_cell.length_b   1.000
_cell.length_c   1.000
_cell.angle_alpha   90.00
_cell.angle_beta   90.00
_cell.angle_gamma   90.00
#
_symmetry.space_group_name_H-M   'P 1'
#
loop_
_entity.id
_entity.type
_entity.pdbx_description
1 polymer ?
#
loop_
_entity_poly.entity_id
_entity_poly.type
_entity_poly.pdbx_seq_one_letter_code
_entity_poly.pdbx_strand_id
1 'polypeptide(L)'
;MFEFMDSHTDEAVIKVIGVGGGGGNAVEHMVRQNIEGVEFITVNTDAQALRNSSANTTLQIGGGITKGLGAGANPEVGRDAAMEDREALRELLTGSDMVFIAAGMGGGTGTGAAPIVAEVAREMGILTVAVVTKPFSFEGKKRMGFAAHGIEELSKNVDSLITIPNDKLLKVLGRGISLLDAFKAANDVLLGAVQGIAELITRPGLINVDFADVRTVMREMGTAMMGTGSASGDDRAEEAAEKAISSPLLEDVDLAGARGILVNITAGMDMTIEEFETVGNAVKAFASENATVVVGTVIDPEMHDELRVTVVATGIGAERKPDITLVKNNMVQERPARQPLISEALQSRVMEEAPAKVVNAEPQARREPDYLDIPAFLRKQAD
;
A
#
# COMPACT_ATOMS: atom_id res chain seq x y z
N MET A 1 -38.04 -6.80 -3.17
CA MET A 1 -37.94 -8.11 -2.50
C MET A 1 -37.02 -7.86 -1.33
N PHE A 2 -37.54 -7.87 -0.10
CA PHE A 2 -36.72 -7.70 1.10
C PHE A 2 -36.24 -9.10 1.51
N GLU A 3 -34.94 -9.33 1.48
CA GLU A 3 -34.34 -10.50 2.09
C GLU A 3 -34.29 -10.28 3.61
N PHE A 4 -34.87 -11.20 4.35
CA PHE A 4 -34.59 -11.33 5.77
C PHE A 4 -33.18 -11.89 5.88
N MET A 5 -32.23 -11.08 6.38
CA MET A 5 -30.88 -11.53 6.73
C MET A 5 -30.97 -12.46 7.93
N ASP A 6 -30.79 -13.75 7.68
CA ASP A 6 -30.83 -14.80 8.69
C ASP A 6 -29.41 -15.36 8.90
N SER A 7 -28.50 -14.52 9.42
CA SER A 7 -27.30 -14.89 10.17
C SER A 7 -26.47 -13.63 10.51
N HIS A 8 -26.09 -13.46 11.78
CA HIS A 8 -25.15 -12.44 12.24
C HIS A 8 -23.71 -12.74 11.74
N THR A 9 -23.46 -12.62 10.43
CA THR A 9 -22.17 -12.96 9.79
C THR A 9 -21.69 -11.86 8.83
N ASP A 10 -21.84 -10.59 9.21
CA ASP A 10 -21.31 -9.44 8.44
C ASP A 10 -20.04 -8.85 9.10
N GLU A 11 -19.25 -9.65 9.82
CA GLU A 11 -17.94 -9.21 10.31
C GLU A 11 -16.89 -9.36 9.20
N ALA A 12 -16.22 -8.26 8.86
CA ALA A 12 -15.17 -8.27 7.85
C ALA A 12 -14.01 -9.18 8.28
N VAL A 13 -13.59 -10.09 7.39
CA VAL A 13 -12.51 -11.02 7.68
C VAL A 13 -11.17 -10.35 7.41
N ILE A 14 -10.43 -10.07 8.48
CA ILE A 14 -9.11 -9.44 8.43
C ILE A 14 -8.02 -10.49 8.65
N LYS A 15 -7.05 -10.56 7.72
CA LYS A 15 -5.86 -11.41 7.85
C LYS A 15 -4.59 -10.58 7.90
N VAL A 16 -3.64 -10.98 8.74
CA VAL A 16 -2.30 -10.38 8.81
C VAL A 16 -1.27 -11.42 8.40
N ILE A 17 -0.51 -11.12 7.35
CA ILE A 17 0.49 -11.99 6.77
C ILE A 17 1.89 -11.43 7.02
N GLY A 18 2.67 -12.13 7.85
CA GLY A 18 4.08 -11.86 8.06
C GLY A 18 4.94 -12.57 7.02
N VAL A 19 5.59 -11.82 6.13
CA VAL A 19 6.41 -12.37 5.06
C VAL A 19 7.90 -12.30 5.38
N GLY A 20 8.56 -13.46 5.35
CA GLY A 20 9.98 -13.62 5.71
C GLY A 20 10.24 -13.48 7.21
N GLY A 21 11.52 -13.46 7.61
CA GLY A 21 11.90 -13.43 9.02
C GLY A 21 11.44 -12.18 9.78
N GLY A 22 11.60 -10.99 9.18
CA GLY A 22 11.16 -9.74 9.80
C GLY A 22 9.64 -9.66 9.96
N GLY A 23 8.89 -10.03 8.93
CA GLY A 23 7.42 -10.09 8.98
C GLY A 23 6.92 -11.14 9.98
N GLY A 24 7.52 -12.33 9.99
CA GLY A 24 7.20 -13.38 10.96
C GLY A 24 7.47 -12.97 12.41
N ASN A 25 8.55 -12.23 12.66
CA ASN A 25 8.83 -11.68 14.00
C ASN A 25 7.80 -10.63 14.42
N ALA A 26 7.32 -9.80 13.48
CA ALA A 26 6.27 -8.84 13.75
C ALA A 26 4.94 -9.52 14.05
N VAL A 27 4.56 -10.55 13.29
CA VAL A 27 3.38 -11.38 13.56
C VAL A 27 3.49 -12.08 14.91
N GLU A 28 4.64 -12.69 15.22
CA GLU A 28 4.88 -13.30 16.54
C GLU A 28 4.71 -12.27 17.67
N HIS A 29 5.14 -11.03 17.45
CA HIS A 29 4.92 -9.95 18.40
C HIS A 29 3.43 -9.60 18.54
N MET A 30 2.69 -9.51 17.43
CA MET A 30 1.26 -9.21 17.41
C MET A 30 0.41 -10.30 18.07
N VAL A 31 0.72 -11.57 17.83
CA VAL A 31 0.05 -12.72 18.46
C VAL A 31 0.17 -12.65 19.98
N ARG A 32 1.35 -12.26 20.50
CA ARG A 32 1.57 -12.12 21.95
C ARG A 32 0.80 -10.97 22.58
N GLN A 33 0.45 -9.95 21.80
CA GLN A 33 -0.33 -8.79 22.23
C GLN A 33 -1.85 -9.00 22.02
N ASN A 34 -2.26 -10.18 21.53
CA ASN A 34 -3.64 -10.63 21.43
C ASN A 34 -4.59 -9.64 20.72
N ILE A 35 -4.26 -9.25 19.47
CA ILE A 35 -5.17 -8.44 18.66
C ILE A 35 -6.41 -9.28 18.30
N GLU A 36 -7.59 -8.80 18.71
CA GLU A 36 -8.86 -9.49 18.48
C GLU A 36 -9.38 -9.31 17.05
N GLY A 37 -10.06 -10.33 16.53
CA GLY A 37 -10.73 -10.30 15.23
C GLY A 37 -9.81 -10.42 14.01
N VAL A 38 -8.57 -10.88 14.20
CA VAL A 38 -7.57 -10.97 13.14
C VAL A 38 -6.98 -12.39 13.05
N GLU A 39 -6.89 -12.93 11.83
CA GLU A 39 -6.18 -14.19 11.57
C GLU A 39 -4.69 -13.92 11.26
N PHE A 40 -3.79 -14.50 12.05
CA PHE A 40 -2.35 -14.34 11.83
C PHE A 40 -1.76 -15.47 10.99
N ILE A 41 -1.00 -15.09 9.98
CA ILE A 41 -0.35 -15.99 9.04
C ILE A 41 1.14 -15.65 8.94
N THR A 42 2.00 -16.67 8.92
CA THR A 42 3.43 -16.49 8.61
C THR A 42 3.80 -17.20 7.31
N VAL A 43 4.43 -16.49 6.38
CA VAL A 43 4.92 -17.02 5.10
C VAL A 43 6.44 -16.90 5.05
N ASN A 44 7.16 -18.01 4.85
CA ASN A 44 8.63 -17.96 4.79
C ASN A 44 9.23 -19.07 3.92
N THR A 45 10.43 -18.85 3.40
CA THR A 45 11.24 -19.88 2.73
C THR A 45 12.09 -20.69 3.73
N ASP A 46 12.29 -20.17 4.94
CA ASP A 46 13.01 -20.84 6.02
C ASP A 46 12.05 -21.70 6.85
N ALA A 47 12.17 -23.01 6.73
CA ALA A 47 11.32 -23.97 7.44
C ALA A 47 11.59 -23.99 8.96
N GLN A 48 12.80 -23.64 9.39
CA GLN A 48 13.13 -23.56 10.82
C GLN A 48 12.44 -22.37 11.48
N ALA A 49 12.39 -21.23 10.78
CA ALA A 49 11.66 -20.06 11.27
C ALA A 49 10.17 -20.36 11.43
N LEU A 50 9.55 -21.06 10.48
CA LEU A 50 8.12 -21.40 10.53
C LEU A 50 7.75 -22.34 11.67
N ARG A 51 8.60 -23.34 11.98
CA ARG A 51 8.35 -24.26 13.11
C ARG A 51 8.27 -23.58 14.47
N ASN A 52 8.86 -22.40 14.60
CA ASN A 52 8.89 -21.63 15.84
C ASN A 52 7.81 -20.53 15.88
N SER A 53 6.97 -20.41 14.84
CA SER A 53 5.94 -19.37 14.76
C SER A 53 4.71 -19.75 15.59
N SER A 54 4.17 -18.79 16.33
CA SER A 54 2.92 -18.92 17.07
C SER A 54 1.68 -18.48 16.26
N ALA A 55 1.84 -18.19 14.96
CA ALA A 55 0.74 -17.78 14.09
C ALA A 55 -0.32 -18.89 13.92
N ASN A 56 -1.57 -18.51 13.65
CA ASN A 56 -2.67 -19.46 13.42
C ASN A 56 -2.36 -20.40 12.25
N THR A 57 -1.78 -19.83 11.19
CA THR A 57 -1.46 -20.54 9.95
C THR A 57 -0.02 -20.24 9.54
N THR A 58 0.70 -21.25 9.05
CA THR A 58 2.06 -21.07 8.51
C THR A 58 2.15 -21.68 7.12
N LEU A 59 2.84 -20.99 6.21
CA LEU A 59 3.06 -21.45 4.85
C LEU A 59 4.56 -21.38 4.51
N GLN A 60 5.11 -22.54 4.15
CA GLN A 60 6.43 -22.61 3.55
C GLN A 60 6.30 -22.39 2.04
N ILE A 61 7.10 -21.46 1.50
CA ILE A 61 7.19 -21.20 0.06
C ILE A 61 8.58 -21.56 -0.49
N GLY A 62 8.67 -21.85 -1.78
CA GLY A 62 9.89 -22.22 -2.48
C GLY A 62 10.53 -23.50 -1.96
N GLY A 63 9.71 -24.52 -1.68
CA GLY A 63 10.18 -25.82 -1.21
C GLY A 63 11.17 -26.46 -2.18
N GLY A 64 10.90 -26.38 -3.49
CA GLY A 64 11.79 -26.88 -4.53
C GLY A 64 13.07 -26.05 -4.69
N ILE A 65 12.97 -24.73 -4.60
CA ILE A 65 14.09 -23.80 -4.82
C ILE A 65 15.05 -23.75 -3.64
N THR A 66 14.52 -23.58 -2.43
CA THR A 66 15.32 -23.27 -1.23
C THR A 66 15.62 -24.49 -0.37
N LYS A 67 14.89 -25.58 -0.56
CA LYS A 67 14.92 -26.78 0.30
C LYS A 67 14.65 -26.46 1.78
N GLY A 68 13.92 -25.37 2.04
CA GLY A 68 13.59 -24.90 3.39
C GLY A 68 14.71 -24.16 4.13
N LEU A 69 15.78 -23.75 3.44
CA LEU A 69 16.95 -23.09 4.04
C LEU A 69 16.92 -21.55 3.92
N GLY A 70 15.84 -20.98 3.38
CA GLY A 70 15.71 -19.54 3.18
C GLY A 70 16.28 -19.04 1.84
N ALA A 71 16.02 -17.75 1.56
CA ALA A 71 16.39 -17.11 0.28
C ALA A 71 17.82 -16.53 0.22
N GLY A 72 18.65 -16.73 1.26
CA GLY A 72 20.06 -16.29 1.25
C GLY A 72 20.28 -14.79 1.04
N ALA A 73 19.36 -13.94 1.53
CA ALA A 73 19.34 -12.50 1.29
C ALA A 73 19.28 -12.07 -0.20
N ASN A 74 18.79 -12.96 -1.08
CA ASN A 74 18.55 -12.68 -2.48
C ASN A 74 17.02 -12.47 -2.72
N PRO A 75 16.57 -11.25 -3.08
CA PRO A 75 15.17 -10.99 -3.37
C PRO A 75 14.59 -11.84 -4.51
N GLU A 76 15.36 -12.11 -5.57
CA GLU A 76 14.89 -12.91 -6.71
C GLU A 76 14.49 -14.33 -6.27
N VAL A 77 15.27 -14.94 -5.38
CA VAL A 77 14.93 -16.27 -4.83
C VAL A 77 13.64 -16.20 -4.00
N GLY A 78 13.41 -15.11 -3.26
CA GLY A 78 12.17 -14.89 -2.53
C GLY A 78 10.96 -14.74 -3.46
N ARG A 79 11.14 -14.03 -4.58
CA ARG A 79 10.13 -13.85 -5.62
C ARG A 79 9.79 -15.17 -6.31
N ASP A 80 10.80 -15.90 -6.77
CA ASP A 80 10.61 -17.19 -7.45
C ASP A 80 9.94 -18.21 -6.52
N ALA A 81 10.31 -18.21 -5.24
CA ALA A 81 9.67 -19.04 -4.21
C ALA A 81 8.17 -18.72 -4.05
N ALA A 82 7.80 -17.44 -4.03
CA ALA A 82 6.39 -17.06 -3.93
C ALA A 82 5.61 -17.38 -5.22
N MET A 83 6.26 -17.31 -6.37
CA MET A 83 5.65 -17.68 -7.65
C MET A 83 5.45 -19.20 -7.78
N GLU A 84 6.39 -20.01 -7.28
CA GLU A 84 6.28 -21.48 -7.21
C GLU A 84 5.00 -21.88 -6.46
N ASP A 85 4.73 -21.24 -5.33
CA ASP A 85 3.63 -21.56 -4.42
C ASP A 85 2.45 -20.56 -4.51
N ARG A 86 2.27 -19.92 -5.66
CA ARG A 86 1.25 -18.88 -5.88
C ARG A 86 -0.18 -19.37 -5.62
N GLU A 87 -0.47 -20.64 -5.93
CA GLU A 87 -1.80 -21.21 -5.69
C GLU A 87 -2.07 -21.45 -4.21
N ALA A 88 -1.05 -21.86 -3.44
CA ALA A 88 -1.15 -21.98 -1.99
C ALA A 88 -1.38 -20.61 -1.33
N LEU A 89 -0.75 -19.55 -1.84
CA LEU A 89 -1.03 -18.18 -1.41
C LEU A 89 -2.47 -17.76 -1.68
N ARG A 90 -3.04 -18.14 -2.83
CA ARG A 90 -4.44 -17.87 -3.16
C ARG A 90 -5.41 -18.60 -2.22
N GLU A 91 -5.17 -19.87 -1.95
CA GLU A 91 -5.99 -20.66 -1.02
C GLU A 91 -5.96 -20.02 0.39
N LEU A 92 -4.78 -19.66 0.86
CA LEU A 92 -4.56 -18.99 2.15
C LEU A 92 -5.34 -17.67 2.30
N LEU A 93 -5.42 -16.90 1.21
CA LEU A 93 -6.10 -15.59 1.15
C LEU A 93 -7.62 -15.69 0.95
N THR A 94 -8.15 -16.89 0.67
CA THR A 94 -9.56 -17.06 0.34
C THR A 94 -10.46 -16.67 1.51
N GLY A 95 -11.53 -15.91 1.20
CA GLY A 95 -12.51 -15.44 2.17
C GLY A 95 -12.09 -14.21 2.97
N SER A 96 -10.94 -13.58 2.67
CA SER A 96 -10.52 -12.34 3.34
C SER A 96 -11.16 -11.12 2.67
N ASP A 97 -11.65 -10.17 3.46
CA ASP A 97 -12.07 -8.85 2.98
C ASP A 97 -10.90 -7.86 2.94
N MET A 98 -9.98 -8.02 3.90
CA MET A 98 -8.79 -7.20 4.06
C MET A 98 -7.57 -8.04 4.43
N VAL A 99 -6.43 -7.69 3.85
CA VAL A 99 -5.15 -8.29 4.22
C VAL A 99 -4.11 -7.23 4.55
N PHE A 100 -3.43 -7.42 5.68
CA PHE A 100 -2.23 -6.70 6.04
C PHE A 100 -0.99 -7.53 5.71
N ILE A 101 -0.06 -6.95 4.95
CA ILE A 101 1.21 -7.60 4.61
C ILE A 101 2.31 -6.94 5.42
N ALA A 102 2.82 -7.64 6.42
CA ALA A 102 3.94 -7.20 7.25
C ALA A 102 5.25 -7.79 6.73
N ALA A 103 6.23 -6.94 6.40
CA ALA A 103 7.53 -7.40 5.92
C ALA A 103 8.70 -6.49 6.33
N GLY A 104 9.84 -7.11 6.63
CA GLY A 104 11.12 -6.43 6.76
C GLY A 104 11.83 -6.37 5.41
N MET A 105 12.00 -5.17 4.85
CA MET A 105 12.58 -4.98 3.52
C MET A 105 14.11 -4.99 3.57
N GLY A 106 14.74 -5.43 2.48
CA GLY A 106 16.20 -5.55 2.35
C GLY A 106 16.74 -6.96 2.58
N GLY A 107 15.91 -7.89 3.04
CA GLY A 107 16.20 -9.33 3.05
C GLY A 107 15.92 -10.00 1.69
N GLY A 108 15.94 -11.33 1.64
CA GLY A 108 15.57 -12.09 0.46
C GLY A 108 14.07 -12.35 0.37
N THR A 109 13.55 -13.13 1.33
CA THR A 109 12.15 -13.57 1.33
C THR A 109 11.16 -12.41 1.42
N GLY A 110 11.26 -11.56 2.45
CA GLY A 110 10.33 -10.43 2.62
C GLY A 110 10.28 -9.51 1.41
N THR A 111 11.46 -9.08 0.93
CA THR A 111 11.59 -8.17 -0.22
C THR A 111 11.03 -8.75 -1.52
N GLY A 112 11.28 -10.04 -1.80
CA GLY A 112 10.88 -10.67 -3.07
C GLY A 112 9.48 -11.27 -3.07
N ALA A 113 9.05 -11.83 -1.94
CA ALA A 113 7.77 -12.52 -1.83
C ALA A 113 6.61 -11.57 -1.52
N ALA A 114 6.82 -10.51 -0.72
CA ALA A 114 5.73 -9.61 -0.33
C ALA A 114 4.99 -8.98 -1.54
N PRO A 115 5.66 -8.53 -2.63
CA PRO A 115 4.98 -8.05 -3.82
C PRO A 115 4.08 -9.11 -4.48
N ILE A 116 4.50 -10.38 -4.48
CA ILE A 116 3.71 -11.48 -5.06
C ILE A 116 2.50 -11.80 -4.20
N VAL A 117 2.65 -11.81 -2.86
CA VAL A 117 1.52 -11.95 -1.93
C VAL A 117 0.49 -10.83 -2.15
N ALA A 118 0.96 -9.60 -2.29
CA ALA A 118 0.11 -8.44 -2.56
C ALA A 118 -0.61 -8.55 -3.91
N GLU A 119 0.10 -8.95 -4.96
CA GLU A 119 -0.46 -9.17 -6.30
C GLU A 119 -1.61 -10.19 -6.25
N VAL A 120 -1.40 -11.34 -5.60
CA VAL A 120 -2.43 -12.37 -5.46
C VAL A 120 -3.65 -11.84 -4.70
N ALA A 121 -3.45 -11.13 -3.58
CA ALA A 121 -4.55 -10.57 -2.81
C ALA A 121 -5.37 -9.54 -3.62
N ARG A 122 -4.68 -8.68 -4.38
CA ARG A 122 -5.33 -7.67 -5.21
C ARG A 122 -6.09 -8.27 -6.39
N GLU A 123 -5.57 -9.33 -7.03
CA GLU A 123 -6.29 -10.09 -8.05
C GLU A 123 -7.60 -10.69 -7.53
N MET A 124 -7.63 -11.03 -6.25
CA MET A 124 -8.81 -11.56 -5.56
C MET A 124 -9.79 -10.45 -5.12
N GLY A 125 -9.45 -9.18 -5.31
CA GLY A 125 -10.28 -8.04 -4.93
C GLY A 125 -10.23 -7.68 -3.43
N ILE A 126 -9.25 -8.22 -2.70
CA ILE A 126 -9.06 -8.01 -1.26
C ILE A 126 -8.43 -6.63 -1.04
N LEU A 127 -8.91 -5.86 -0.05
CA LEU A 127 -8.27 -4.62 0.35
C LEU A 127 -6.86 -4.93 0.91
N THR A 128 -5.83 -4.54 0.18
CA THR A 128 -4.45 -4.97 0.42
C THR A 128 -3.62 -3.81 0.96
N VAL A 129 -3.27 -3.87 2.25
CA VAL A 129 -2.45 -2.86 2.92
C VAL A 129 -1.11 -3.47 3.30
N ALA A 130 -0.01 -2.88 2.85
CA ALA A 130 1.32 -3.32 3.25
C ALA A 130 1.90 -2.40 4.33
N VAL A 131 2.45 -3.00 5.39
CA VAL A 131 3.17 -2.30 6.44
C VAL A 131 4.59 -2.85 6.49
N VAL A 132 5.56 -2.06 6.03
CA VAL A 132 6.92 -2.55 5.81
C VAL A 132 7.97 -1.67 6.48
N THR A 133 9.04 -2.30 6.94
CA THR A 133 10.18 -1.59 7.53
C THR A 133 11.33 -1.46 6.54
N LYS A 134 11.96 -0.28 6.50
CA LYS A 134 13.26 -0.08 5.86
C LYS A 134 14.37 -0.45 6.84
N PRO A 135 15.46 -1.09 6.39
CA PRO A 135 16.54 -1.52 7.27
C PRO A 135 17.23 -0.32 7.92
N PHE A 136 17.92 -0.55 9.05
CA PHE A 136 18.75 0.49 9.64
C PHE A 136 19.94 0.82 8.72
N SER A 137 20.41 2.07 8.74
CA SER A 137 21.57 2.50 7.96
C SER A 137 22.83 1.66 8.26
N PHE A 138 22.97 1.14 9.49
CA PHE A 138 24.11 0.30 9.88
C PHE A 138 24.08 -1.12 9.27
N GLU A 139 22.94 -1.59 8.77
CA GLU A 139 22.82 -2.92 8.13
C GLU A 139 23.44 -2.96 6.72
N GLY A 140 23.79 -1.78 6.18
CA GLY A 140 24.58 -1.63 4.97
C GLY A 140 23.79 -1.25 3.73
N LYS A 141 24.47 -0.56 2.81
CA LYS A 141 23.89 0.02 1.58
C LYS A 141 23.23 -1.01 0.67
N LYS A 142 23.75 -2.25 0.62
CA LYS A 142 23.19 -3.32 -0.22
C LYS A 142 21.76 -3.68 0.22
N ARG A 143 21.52 -3.85 1.52
CA ARG A 143 20.17 -4.11 2.06
C ARG A 143 19.24 -2.95 1.82
N MET A 144 19.71 -1.71 2.01
CA MET A 144 18.92 -0.51 1.71
C MET A 144 18.52 -0.44 0.23
N GLY A 145 19.44 -0.78 -0.68
CA GLY A 145 19.15 -0.83 -2.13
C GLY A 145 18.09 -1.88 -2.49
N PHE A 146 18.19 -3.08 -1.92
CA PHE A 146 17.14 -4.10 -2.08
C PHE A 146 15.80 -3.68 -1.47
N ALA A 147 15.83 -3.02 -0.31
CA ALA A 147 14.63 -2.52 0.34
C ALA A 147 13.92 -1.48 -0.54
N ALA A 148 14.65 -0.52 -1.09
CA ALA A 148 14.09 0.50 -1.98
C ALA A 148 13.43 -0.13 -3.22
N HIS A 149 14.11 -1.09 -3.86
CA HIS A 149 13.57 -1.78 -5.04
C HIS A 149 12.33 -2.62 -4.70
N GLY A 150 12.37 -3.38 -3.60
CA GLY A 150 11.21 -4.17 -3.18
C GLY A 150 10.01 -3.32 -2.78
N ILE A 151 10.23 -2.16 -2.16
CA ILE A 151 9.15 -1.20 -1.82
C ILE A 151 8.51 -0.64 -3.09
N GLU A 152 9.31 -0.31 -4.10
CA GLU A 152 8.82 0.13 -5.41
C GLU A 152 7.94 -0.95 -6.07
N GLU A 153 8.41 -2.20 -6.14
CA GLU A 153 7.62 -3.30 -6.68
C GLU A 153 6.35 -3.58 -5.86
N LEU A 154 6.44 -3.52 -4.53
CA LEU A 154 5.29 -3.73 -3.65
C LEU A 154 4.22 -2.64 -3.83
N SER A 155 4.63 -1.38 -3.98
CA SER A 155 3.73 -0.23 -4.19
C SER A 155 2.81 -0.36 -5.41
N LYS A 156 3.21 -1.15 -6.40
CA LYS A 156 2.42 -1.39 -7.62
C LYS A 156 1.25 -2.35 -7.38
N ASN A 157 1.33 -3.13 -6.29
CA ASN A 157 0.47 -4.29 -6.03
C ASN A 157 -0.38 -4.14 -4.76
N VAL A 158 -0.34 -2.99 -4.08
CA VAL A 158 -1.11 -2.72 -2.85
C VAL A 158 -2.04 -1.53 -3.06
N ASP A 159 -3.10 -1.45 -2.27
CA ASP A 159 -3.98 -0.26 -2.22
C ASP A 159 -3.31 0.85 -1.40
N SER A 160 -2.65 0.49 -0.29
CA SER A 160 -1.92 1.40 0.58
C SER A 160 -0.61 0.79 1.07
N LEU A 161 0.44 1.62 1.13
CA LEU A 161 1.78 1.21 1.56
C LEU A 161 2.28 2.11 2.70
N ILE A 162 2.30 1.55 3.91
CA ILE A 162 2.89 2.19 5.09
C ILE A 162 4.36 1.79 5.19
N THR A 163 5.23 2.79 5.10
CA THR A 163 6.69 2.57 5.16
C THR A 163 7.26 3.12 6.45
N ILE A 164 7.90 2.26 7.25
CA ILE A 164 8.52 2.61 8.53
C ILE A 164 10.04 2.67 8.36
N PRO A 165 10.66 3.86 8.37
CA PRO A 165 12.10 3.99 8.36
C PRO A 165 12.69 3.69 9.74
N ASN A 166 13.37 2.55 9.90
CA ASN A 166 13.95 2.14 11.19
C ASN A 166 14.94 3.17 11.76
N ASP A 167 15.60 3.96 10.91
CA ASP A 167 16.49 5.05 11.36
C ASP A 167 15.75 6.16 12.14
N LYS A 168 14.46 6.40 11.87
CA LYS A 168 13.67 7.37 12.65
C LYS A 168 13.39 6.86 14.06
N LEU A 169 13.32 5.55 14.27
CA LEU A 169 13.13 4.95 15.60
C LEU A 169 14.33 5.23 16.51
N LEU A 170 15.54 5.28 15.95
CA LEU A 170 16.76 5.61 16.70
C LEU A 170 16.72 7.03 17.29
N LYS A 171 15.99 7.97 16.67
CA LYS A 171 15.82 9.32 17.21
C LYS A 171 14.99 9.32 18.50
N VAL A 172 13.97 8.47 18.55
CA VAL A 172 13.04 8.35 19.69
C VAL A 172 13.69 7.61 20.85
N LEU A 173 14.42 6.54 20.55
CA LEU A 173 14.93 5.61 21.56
C LEU A 173 16.20 6.09 22.28
N GLY A 174 16.87 7.13 21.75
CA GLY A 174 18.01 7.76 22.39
C GLY A 174 19.34 6.99 22.28
N ARG A 175 20.37 7.49 22.97
CA ARG A 175 21.73 6.92 22.94
C ARG A 175 21.84 5.75 23.95
N GLY A 176 22.37 4.61 23.51
CA GLY A 176 22.66 3.46 24.39
C GLY A 176 21.67 2.30 24.29
N ILE A 177 20.70 2.37 23.37
CA ILE A 177 19.76 1.27 23.12
C ILE A 177 20.45 0.00 22.61
N SER A 178 19.97 -1.17 23.03
CA SER A 178 20.45 -2.45 22.53
C SER A 178 19.90 -2.75 21.13
N LEU A 179 20.59 -3.62 20.38
CA LEU A 179 20.10 -4.06 19.07
C LEU A 179 18.71 -4.74 19.17
N LEU A 180 18.49 -5.49 20.26
CA LEU A 180 17.23 -6.19 20.48
C LEU A 180 16.07 -5.21 20.69
N ASP A 181 16.29 -4.19 21.52
CA ASP A 181 15.29 -3.16 21.79
C ASP A 181 14.97 -2.32 20.55
N ALA A 182 15.96 -2.08 19.68
CA ALA A 182 15.74 -1.37 18.42
C ALA A 182 14.82 -2.16 17.46
N PHE A 183 15.02 -3.47 17.33
CA PHE A 183 14.11 -4.33 16.55
C PHE A 183 12.75 -4.49 17.21
N LYS A 184 12.71 -4.53 18.55
CA LYS A 184 11.44 -4.55 19.28
C LYS A 184 10.63 -3.28 18.99
N ALA A 185 11.25 -2.11 19.02
CA ALA A 185 10.59 -0.86 18.67
C ALA A 185 10.04 -0.87 17.22
N ALA A 186 10.75 -1.47 16.27
CA ALA A 186 10.23 -1.63 14.91
C ALA A 186 8.98 -2.53 14.87
N ASN A 187 8.98 -3.61 15.65
CA ASN A 187 7.81 -4.48 15.80
C ASN A 187 6.65 -3.77 16.52
N ASP A 188 6.93 -2.92 17.51
CA ASP A 188 5.91 -2.12 18.21
C ASP A 188 5.21 -1.15 17.25
N VAL A 189 5.95 -0.54 16.30
CA VAL A 189 5.36 0.32 15.27
C VAL A 189 4.54 -0.50 14.25
N LEU A 190 5.02 -1.67 13.83
CA LEU A 190 4.25 -2.56 12.95
C LEU A 190 2.94 -3.00 13.63
N LEU A 191 3.02 -3.35 14.92
CA LEU A 191 1.87 -3.65 15.76
C LEU A 191 0.89 -2.48 15.78
N GLY A 192 1.35 -1.28 16.12
CA GLY A 192 0.49 -0.09 16.19
C GLY A 192 -0.25 0.21 14.89
N ALA A 193 0.40 -0.03 13.74
CA ALA A 193 -0.22 0.16 12.42
C ALA A 193 -1.33 -0.83 12.13
N VAL A 194 -1.08 -2.11 12.41
CA VAL A 194 -2.10 -3.15 12.21
C VAL A 194 -3.22 -3.00 13.23
N GLN A 195 -2.87 -2.84 14.51
CA GLN A 195 -3.82 -2.69 15.61
C GLN A 195 -4.72 -1.47 15.41
N GLY A 196 -4.15 -0.31 15.09
CA GLY A 196 -4.92 0.93 14.95
C GLY A 196 -5.95 0.89 13.83
N ILE A 197 -5.74 0.10 12.79
CA ILE A 197 -6.69 -0.05 11.67
C ILE A 197 -7.64 -1.24 11.91
N ALA A 198 -7.13 -2.36 12.41
CA ALA A 198 -7.92 -3.56 12.65
C ALA A 198 -8.95 -3.33 13.77
N GLU A 199 -8.55 -2.71 14.90
CA GLU A 199 -9.45 -2.48 16.03
C GLU A 199 -10.63 -1.55 15.68
N LEU A 200 -10.44 -0.62 14.75
CA LEU A 200 -11.53 0.24 14.26
C LEU A 200 -12.65 -0.55 13.57
N ILE A 201 -12.34 -1.74 13.07
CA ILE A 201 -13.28 -2.61 12.35
C ILE A 201 -13.79 -3.72 13.28
N THR A 202 -12.91 -4.30 14.08
CA THR A 202 -13.20 -5.52 14.86
C THR A 202 -13.75 -5.23 16.26
N ARG A 203 -13.40 -4.09 16.87
CA ARG A 203 -13.84 -3.74 18.22
C ARG A 203 -14.98 -2.72 18.18
N PRO A 204 -16.06 -2.93 18.96
CA PRO A 204 -17.11 -1.93 19.08
C PRO A 204 -16.61 -0.72 19.86
N GLY A 205 -16.74 0.46 19.26
CA GLY A 205 -16.60 1.77 19.86
C GLY A 205 -17.93 2.47 20.13
N LEU A 206 -17.84 3.69 20.68
CA LEU A 206 -18.99 4.59 20.79
C LEU A 206 -19.37 5.18 19.43
N ILE A 207 -18.37 5.41 18.58
CA ILE A 207 -18.49 5.91 17.21
C ILE A 207 -17.76 4.90 16.33
N ASN A 208 -18.52 3.94 15.82
CA ASN A 208 -18.00 2.92 14.93
C ASN A 208 -17.76 3.51 13.54
N VAL A 209 -16.65 3.10 12.94
CA VAL A 209 -16.35 3.34 11.53
C VAL A 209 -16.72 2.07 10.78
N ASP A 210 -17.44 2.19 9.68
CA ASP A 210 -17.76 1.01 8.87
C ASP A 210 -16.58 0.59 7.99
N PHE A 211 -16.58 -0.66 7.54
CA PHE A 211 -15.51 -1.17 6.68
C PHE A 211 -15.45 -0.44 5.32
N ALA A 212 -16.56 0.13 4.84
CA ALA A 212 -16.60 0.83 3.57
C ALA A 212 -15.89 2.20 3.64
N ASP A 213 -15.97 2.89 4.78
CA ASP A 213 -15.26 4.12 5.10
C ASP A 213 -13.76 3.87 5.16
N VAL A 214 -13.32 2.84 5.89
CA VAL A 214 -11.90 2.44 5.93
C VAL A 214 -11.41 2.08 4.53
N ARG A 215 -12.19 1.29 3.78
CA ARG A 215 -11.84 0.92 2.39
C ARG A 215 -11.73 2.13 1.47
N THR A 216 -12.58 3.15 1.66
CA THR A 216 -12.55 4.36 0.84
C THR A 216 -11.29 5.16 1.09
N VAL A 217 -10.92 5.38 2.36
CA VAL A 217 -9.71 6.11 2.74
C VAL A 217 -8.45 5.32 2.33
N MET A 218 -8.40 4.00 2.58
CA MET A 218 -7.22 3.18 2.31
C MET A 218 -7.01 2.86 0.81
N ARG A 219 -8.01 3.08 -0.04
CA ARG A 219 -7.84 2.98 -1.51
C ARG A 219 -7.32 4.26 -2.16
N GLU A 220 -7.16 5.34 -1.41
CA GLU A 220 -6.49 6.53 -1.92
C GLU A 220 -5.02 6.19 -2.22
N MET A 221 -4.73 6.09 -3.53
CA MET A 221 -3.42 5.73 -4.05
C MET A 221 -2.34 6.66 -3.51
N GLY A 222 -1.29 6.09 -2.92
CA GLY A 222 -0.12 6.85 -2.51
C GLY A 222 0.67 6.17 -1.40
N THR A 223 1.69 6.87 -0.92
CA THR A 223 2.38 6.45 0.29
C THR A 223 1.49 6.75 1.49
N ALA A 224 1.46 5.83 2.44
CA ALA A 224 0.80 6.02 3.72
C ALA A 224 1.83 6.12 4.84
N MET A 225 1.46 6.86 5.87
CA MET A 225 2.30 7.15 7.02
C MET A 225 1.45 7.08 8.29
N MET A 226 2.07 6.69 9.40
CA MET A 226 1.38 6.54 10.68
C MET A 226 2.10 7.31 11.78
N GLY A 227 1.31 7.97 12.62
CA GLY A 227 1.74 8.50 13.91
C GLY A 227 0.87 7.97 15.03
N THR A 228 1.46 7.74 16.19
CA THR A 228 0.78 7.28 17.40
C THR A 228 1.17 8.16 18.58
N GLY A 229 0.21 8.52 19.42
CA GLY A 229 0.44 9.29 20.64
C GLY A 229 -0.43 8.76 21.77
N SER A 230 0.08 8.78 22.99
CA SER A 230 -0.70 8.50 24.20
C SER A 230 -0.43 9.54 25.27
N ALA A 231 -1.46 9.80 26.08
CA ALA A 231 -1.39 10.72 27.21
C ALA A 231 -2.42 10.34 28.28
N SER A 232 -2.28 10.97 29.45
CA SER A 232 -3.10 10.74 30.65
C SER A 232 -3.36 12.06 31.38
N GLY A 233 -4.40 12.12 32.21
CA GLY A 233 -4.81 13.33 32.91
C GLY A 233 -5.74 14.24 32.11
N ASP A 234 -5.97 15.45 32.62
CA ASP A 234 -7.03 16.36 32.14
C ASP A 234 -6.87 16.78 30.66
N ASP A 235 -5.64 16.99 30.19
CA ASP A 235 -5.34 17.42 28.81
C ASP A 235 -4.95 16.24 27.88
N ARG A 236 -5.28 15.00 28.26
CA ARG A 236 -4.81 13.79 27.54
C ARG A 236 -5.25 13.74 26.08
N ALA A 237 -6.42 14.29 25.74
CA ALA A 237 -6.91 14.30 24.37
C ALA A 237 -6.04 15.16 23.44
N GLU A 238 -5.77 16.39 23.85
CA GLU A 238 -4.93 17.33 23.10
C GLU A 238 -3.49 16.82 23.02
N GLU A 239 -2.91 16.43 24.16
CA GLU A 239 -1.55 15.91 24.19
C GLU A 239 -1.36 14.65 23.33
N ALA A 240 -2.29 13.70 23.37
CA ALA A 240 -2.19 12.47 22.59
C ALA A 240 -2.32 12.77 21.08
N ALA A 241 -3.22 13.68 20.69
CA ALA A 241 -3.36 14.11 19.30
C ALA A 241 -2.09 14.82 18.81
N GLU A 242 -1.55 15.75 19.59
CA GLU A 242 -0.30 16.44 19.26
C GLU A 242 0.88 15.48 19.12
N LYS A 243 1.03 14.52 20.05
CA LYS A 243 2.07 13.47 19.97
C LYS A 243 1.91 12.59 18.73
N ALA A 244 0.67 12.26 18.35
CA ALA A 244 0.40 11.47 17.17
C ALA A 244 0.79 12.23 15.88
N ILE A 245 0.41 13.51 15.78
CA ILE A 245 0.68 14.36 14.60
C ILE A 245 2.17 14.72 14.49
N SER A 246 2.84 14.96 15.62
CA SER A 246 4.27 15.29 15.69
C SER A 246 5.19 14.06 15.72
N SER A 247 4.64 12.87 15.46
CA SER A 247 5.42 11.63 15.49
C SER A 247 6.62 11.71 14.54
N PRO A 248 7.81 11.24 14.94
CA PRO A 248 9.00 11.23 14.07
C PRO A 248 8.85 10.41 12.78
N LEU A 249 7.85 9.53 12.73
CA LEU A 249 7.47 8.80 11.51
C LEU A 249 6.77 9.71 10.49
N LEU A 250 6.17 10.82 10.93
CA LEU A 250 5.50 11.83 10.11
C LEU A 250 6.36 13.09 9.84
N GLU A 251 7.56 13.19 10.42
CA GLU A 251 8.41 14.41 10.39
C GLU A 251 8.71 14.93 8.96
N ASP A 252 8.81 14.05 7.97
CA ASP A 252 9.14 14.42 6.58
C ASP A 252 7.89 14.49 5.67
N VAL A 253 6.69 14.52 6.27
CA VAL A 253 5.41 14.42 5.57
C VAL A 253 4.61 15.68 5.80
N ASP A 254 4.20 16.30 4.70
CA ASP A 254 3.18 17.34 4.77
C ASP A 254 1.79 16.69 4.84
N LEU A 255 1.21 16.66 6.03
CA LEU A 255 -0.16 16.17 6.27
C LEU A 255 -1.21 16.96 5.47
N ALA A 256 -0.92 18.21 5.09
CA ALA A 256 -1.80 19.01 4.24
C ALA A 256 -1.90 18.46 2.80
N GLY A 257 -0.94 17.60 2.41
CA GLY A 257 -0.95 16.88 1.14
C GLY A 257 -1.67 15.53 1.18
N ALA A 258 -2.09 15.05 2.35
CA ALA A 258 -2.81 13.79 2.48
C ALA A 258 -4.24 13.93 1.96
N ARG A 259 -4.74 12.90 1.25
CA ARG A 259 -6.10 12.87 0.70
C ARG A 259 -7.08 12.13 1.58
N GLY A 260 -6.57 11.18 2.36
CA GLY A 260 -7.34 10.40 3.29
C GLY A 260 -6.63 10.37 4.63
N ILE A 261 -7.36 10.59 5.72
CA ILE A 261 -6.83 10.50 7.08
C ILE A 261 -7.77 9.61 7.88
N LEU A 262 -7.23 8.55 8.44
CA LEU A 262 -7.91 7.67 9.38
C LEU A 262 -7.39 7.97 10.79
N VAL A 263 -8.29 8.21 11.72
CA VAL A 263 -7.96 8.48 13.13
C VAL A 263 -8.65 7.42 13.98
N ASN A 264 -7.86 6.69 14.76
CA ASN A 264 -8.34 5.80 15.80
C ASN A 264 -8.09 6.44 17.18
N ILE A 265 -9.13 6.51 18.00
CA ILE A 265 -9.04 6.97 19.39
C ILE A 265 -9.38 5.80 20.30
N THR A 266 -8.38 5.26 20.99
CA THR A 266 -8.56 4.19 21.98
C THR A 266 -8.53 4.78 23.39
N ALA A 267 -9.57 4.55 24.18
CA ALA A 267 -9.67 5.03 25.55
C ALA A 267 -10.58 4.13 26.40
N GLY A 268 -10.60 4.36 27.71
CA GLY A 268 -11.50 3.67 28.63
C GLY A 268 -12.97 4.14 28.52
N MET A 269 -13.82 3.57 29.36
CA MET A 269 -15.24 3.95 29.50
C MET A 269 -15.44 5.38 30.02
N ASP A 270 -14.37 6.01 30.49
CA ASP A 270 -14.28 7.37 30.99
C ASP A 270 -14.09 8.43 29.87
N MET A 271 -14.00 8.00 28.61
CA MET A 271 -13.88 8.92 27.47
C MET A 271 -15.11 9.83 27.33
N THR A 272 -14.86 11.12 27.18
CA THR A 272 -15.88 12.16 27.02
C THR A 272 -16.02 12.61 25.56
N ILE A 273 -17.16 13.24 25.26
CA ILE A 273 -17.40 13.84 23.93
C ILE A 273 -16.45 15.03 23.68
N GLU A 274 -16.10 15.77 24.72
CA GLU A 274 -15.16 16.90 24.61
C GLU A 274 -13.77 16.43 24.17
N GLU A 275 -13.29 15.31 24.72
CA GLU A 275 -12.04 14.69 24.28
C GLU A 275 -12.11 14.22 22.83
N PHE A 276 -13.22 13.62 22.41
CA PHE A 276 -13.46 13.24 21.01
C PHE A 276 -13.38 14.43 20.06
N GLU A 277 -14.10 15.52 20.39
CA GLU A 277 -14.09 16.75 19.59
C GLU A 277 -12.72 17.39 19.55
N THR A 278 -11.99 17.37 20.66
CA THR A 278 -10.62 17.92 20.76
C THR A 278 -9.67 17.21 19.81
N VAL A 279 -9.65 15.87 19.83
CA VAL A 279 -8.81 15.09 18.89
C VAL A 279 -9.24 15.33 17.44
N GLY A 280 -10.54 15.30 17.15
CA GLY A 280 -11.07 15.52 15.81
C GLY A 280 -10.70 16.89 15.24
N ASN A 281 -10.82 17.95 16.05
CA ASN A 281 -10.47 19.31 15.67
C ASN A 281 -8.96 19.49 15.49
N ALA A 282 -8.15 18.89 16.38
CA ALA A 282 -6.70 18.91 16.26
C ALA A 282 -6.26 18.31 14.93
N VAL A 283 -6.70 17.09 14.59
CA VAL A 283 -6.33 16.44 13.33
C VAL A 283 -6.84 17.24 12.11
N LYS A 284 -8.07 17.75 12.17
CA LYS A 284 -8.66 18.54 11.08
C LYS A 284 -7.89 19.84 10.81
N ALA A 285 -7.27 20.45 11.82
CA ALA A 285 -6.45 21.64 11.66
C ALA A 285 -5.18 21.41 10.82
N PHE A 286 -4.66 20.18 10.78
CA PHE A 286 -3.49 19.80 9.97
C PHE A 286 -3.87 19.10 8.66
N ALA A 287 -5.13 18.72 8.49
CA ALA A 287 -5.64 18.09 7.29
C ALA A 287 -5.89 19.10 6.16
N SER A 288 -5.78 18.63 4.91
CA SER A 288 -6.26 19.41 3.76
C SER A 288 -7.77 19.64 3.84
N GLU A 289 -8.27 20.81 3.39
CA GLU A 289 -9.73 21.05 3.28
C GLU A 289 -10.44 20.02 2.39
N ASN A 290 -9.70 19.42 1.45
CA ASN A 290 -10.21 18.40 0.53
C ASN A 290 -9.92 16.96 0.98
N ALA A 291 -9.34 16.76 2.17
CA ALA A 291 -9.05 15.43 2.68
C ALA A 291 -10.31 14.76 3.23
N THR A 292 -10.49 13.48 2.94
CA THR A 292 -11.50 12.64 3.59
C THR A 292 -10.96 12.23 4.96
N VAL A 293 -11.57 12.72 6.02
CA VAL A 293 -11.17 12.41 7.40
C VAL A 293 -12.21 11.48 8.01
N VAL A 294 -11.75 10.32 8.46
CA VAL A 294 -12.57 9.32 9.16
C VAL A 294 -12.02 9.19 10.57
N VAL A 295 -12.87 9.44 11.57
CA VAL A 295 -12.50 9.38 13.00
C VAL A 295 -13.37 8.31 13.65
N GLY A 296 -12.73 7.31 14.23
CA GLY A 296 -13.38 6.26 15.00
C GLY A 296 -12.90 6.23 16.44
N THR A 297 -13.72 5.63 17.30
CA THR A 297 -13.36 5.37 18.68
C THR A 297 -13.33 3.87 18.95
N VAL A 298 -12.47 3.44 19.85
CA VAL A 298 -12.39 2.07 20.36
C VAL A 298 -12.40 2.16 21.88
N ILE A 299 -13.29 1.41 22.51
CA ILE A 299 -13.36 1.37 23.97
C ILE A 299 -12.58 0.17 24.48
N ASP A 300 -11.59 0.45 25.33
CA ASP A 300 -10.80 -0.54 26.03
C ASP A 300 -11.12 -0.53 27.53
N PRO A 301 -11.87 -1.52 28.04
CA PRO A 301 -12.21 -1.60 29.47
C PRO A 301 -11.00 -1.72 30.39
N GLU A 302 -9.85 -2.18 29.91
CA GLU A 302 -8.63 -2.31 30.70
C GLU A 302 -7.85 -0.99 30.80
N MET A 303 -8.12 -0.02 29.91
CA MET A 303 -7.51 1.30 29.96
C MET A 303 -8.25 2.21 30.94
N HIS A 304 -7.49 2.88 31.82
CA HIS A 304 -8.01 3.84 32.79
C HIS A 304 -7.13 5.09 32.77
N ASP A 305 -7.73 6.27 32.66
CA ASP A 305 -7.01 7.55 32.64
C ASP A 305 -5.94 7.65 31.51
N GLU A 306 -6.02 6.82 30.47
CA GLU A 306 -5.14 6.85 29.29
C GLU A 306 -5.99 7.00 28.03
N LEU A 307 -5.55 7.88 27.14
CA LEU A 307 -6.11 8.05 25.80
C LEU A 307 -4.98 7.89 24.78
N ARG A 308 -5.23 7.06 23.77
CA ARG A 308 -4.30 6.78 22.68
C ARG A 308 -4.92 7.22 21.35
N VAL A 309 -4.18 8.03 20.59
CA VAL A 309 -4.56 8.47 19.24
C VAL A 309 -3.60 7.84 18.24
N THR A 310 -4.15 7.17 17.23
CA THR A 310 -3.40 6.69 16.07
C THR A 310 -3.92 7.39 14.82
N VAL A 311 -3.03 8.05 14.08
CA VAL A 311 -3.34 8.75 12.84
C VAL A 311 -2.65 8.03 11.70
N VAL A 312 -3.42 7.63 10.69
CA VAL A 312 -2.91 7.06 9.43
C VAL A 312 -3.27 8.00 8.29
N ALA A 313 -2.26 8.64 7.73
CA ALA A 313 -2.41 9.53 6.57
C ALA A 313 -2.10 8.75 5.28
N THR A 314 -2.96 8.89 4.29
CA THR A 314 -2.92 8.17 3.00
C THR A 314 -3.00 9.15 1.82
N GLY A 315 -2.59 8.69 0.64
CA GLY A 315 -2.57 9.52 -0.57
C GLY A 315 -1.47 10.59 -0.60
N ILE A 316 -0.43 10.45 0.22
CA ILE A 316 0.68 11.40 0.29
C ILE A 316 1.55 11.29 -0.97
N GLY A 317 1.86 12.43 -1.59
CA GLY A 317 2.73 12.50 -2.78
C GLY A 317 2.05 12.06 -4.09
N ALA A 318 0.76 11.74 -4.06
CA ALA A 318 -0.01 11.50 -5.26
C ALA A 318 -0.41 12.85 -5.89
N GLU A 319 0.42 13.41 -6.76
CA GLU A 319 -0.07 14.41 -7.71
C GLU A 319 -1.00 13.71 -8.70
N ARG A 320 -2.32 13.92 -8.59
CA ARG A 320 -3.19 13.70 -9.75
C ARG A 320 -2.83 14.80 -10.71
N LYS A 321 -2.06 14.50 -11.75
CA LYS A 321 -2.21 15.26 -12.99
C LYS A 321 -3.68 15.06 -13.39
N PRO A 322 -4.50 16.12 -13.46
CA PRO A 322 -5.85 15.95 -13.95
C PRO A 322 -5.74 15.35 -15.35
N ASP A 323 -6.38 14.21 -15.57
CA ASP A 323 -6.60 13.68 -16.92
C ASP A 323 -7.57 14.64 -17.61
N ILE A 324 -7.02 15.76 -18.09
CA ILE A 324 -7.71 16.61 -19.04
C ILE A 324 -7.62 15.85 -20.36
N THR A 325 -8.52 14.87 -20.54
CA THR A 325 -8.79 14.34 -21.86
C THR A 325 -9.44 15.48 -22.64
N LEU A 326 -8.63 16.25 -23.35
CA LEU A 326 -9.07 17.23 -24.32
C LEU A 326 -9.90 16.47 -25.36
N VAL A 327 -11.22 16.47 -25.18
CA VAL A 327 -12.17 16.03 -26.20
C VAL A 327 -11.97 16.98 -27.38
N LYS A 328 -11.18 16.55 -28.37
CA LYS A 328 -11.09 17.23 -29.65
C LYS A 328 -12.47 17.18 -30.28
N ASN A 329 -13.18 18.30 -30.18
CA ASN A 329 -14.45 18.53 -30.84
C ASN A 329 -14.22 18.60 -32.36
N ASN A 330 -14.12 17.43 -33.02
CA ASN A 330 -14.26 17.35 -34.47
C ASN A 330 -15.75 17.28 -34.80
N MET A 331 -16.41 18.44 -34.75
CA MET A 331 -17.65 18.64 -35.47
C MET A 331 -17.32 18.83 -36.95
N VAL A 332 -17.37 17.75 -37.72
CA VAL A 332 -17.68 17.80 -39.14
C VAL A 332 -18.94 16.96 -39.34
N GLN A 333 -20.06 17.66 -39.53
CA GLN A 333 -21.32 17.05 -39.96
C GLN A 333 -21.16 16.54 -41.41
N GLU A 334 -21.11 15.22 -41.58
CA GLU A 334 -21.50 14.61 -42.86
C GLU A 334 -22.91 14.03 -42.73
N ARG A 335 -23.83 14.64 -43.48
CA ARG A 335 -25.21 14.17 -43.65
C ARG A 335 -25.20 12.90 -44.52
N PRO A 336 -25.90 11.81 -44.15
CA PRO A 336 -26.09 10.69 -45.07
C PRO A 336 -27.15 11.07 -46.12
N ALA A 337 -26.73 11.15 -47.38
CA ALA A 337 -27.62 11.27 -48.53
C ALA A 337 -28.33 9.94 -48.80
N ARG A 338 -29.66 10.03 -49.00
CA ARG A 338 -30.56 8.93 -49.36
C ARG A 338 -30.12 8.19 -50.63
N GLN A 339 -30.13 6.86 -50.58
CA GLN A 339 -30.15 6.01 -51.77
C GLN A 339 -31.52 6.07 -52.47
N PRO A 340 -31.56 6.13 -53.82
CA PRO A 340 -32.70 5.68 -54.59
C PRO A 340 -32.44 4.29 -55.21
N LEU A 341 -33.48 3.48 -55.21
CA LEU A 341 -33.56 2.18 -55.88
C LEU A 341 -33.62 2.33 -57.42
N ILE A 342 -32.81 1.49 -58.09
CA ILE A 342 -33.03 0.72 -59.33
C ILE A 342 -33.78 1.40 -60.50
N SER A 343 -33.10 1.47 -61.66
CA SER A 343 -33.71 1.20 -62.98
C SER A 343 -32.66 0.68 -63.96
N GLU A 344 -33.01 -0.40 -64.66
CA GLU A 344 -32.26 -1.10 -65.70
C GLU A 344 -32.01 -0.25 -66.95
N ALA A 345 -30.92 -0.52 -67.69
CA ALA A 345 -30.93 -0.96 -69.10
C ALA A 345 -29.59 -0.70 -69.85
N LEU A 346 -29.03 -1.82 -70.33
CA LEU A 346 -28.50 -2.05 -71.68
C LEU A 346 -27.30 -1.25 -72.24
N GLN A 347 -26.29 -2.05 -72.59
CA GLN A 347 -25.55 -2.08 -73.86
C GLN A 347 -24.27 -1.24 -74.06
N SER A 348 -23.15 -1.97 -73.91
CA SER A 348 -22.32 -2.47 -75.03
C SER A 348 -20.97 -1.79 -75.35
N ARG A 349 -20.03 -2.70 -75.67
CA ARG A 349 -18.73 -2.55 -76.37
C ARG A 349 -17.54 -2.13 -75.51
N VAL A 350 -16.31 -2.67 -75.57
CA VAL A 350 -15.58 -3.81 -76.19
C VAL A 350 -14.09 -3.34 -76.19
N MET A 351 -13.14 -4.24 -75.92
CA MET A 351 -11.66 -4.13 -76.13
C MET A 351 -10.85 -3.18 -75.21
N GLU A 352 -9.60 -3.43 -74.80
CA GLU A 352 -8.65 -4.56 -74.89
C GLU A 352 -7.36 -4.17 -74.09
N GLU A 353 -6.71 -5.18 -73.50
CA GLU A 353 -5.28 -5.37 -73.13
C GLU A 353 -4.37 -4.25 -72.54
N ALA A 354 -3.97 -4.44 -71.26
CA ALA A 354 -2.66 -4.92 -70.73
C ALA A 354 -1.28 -4.32 -71.25
N PRO A 355 -0.09 -4.70 -70.70
CA PRO A 355 0.66 -3.92 -69.70
C PRO A 355 2.19 -3.72 -70.00
N ALA A 356 2.91 -2.88 -69.22
CA ALA A 356 4.40 -2.89 -69.06
C ALA A 356 4.86 -1.68 -68.21
N LYS A 357 6.02 -1.61 -67.53
CA LYS A 357 7.01 -2.53 -66.92
C LYS A 357 7.95 -1.64 -66.08
N VAL A 358 8.39 -2.21 -64.95
CA VAL A 358 9.55 -1.98 -64.06
C VAL A 358 10.74 -1.12 -64.58
N VAL A 359 11.31 -0.26 -63.73
CA VAL A 359 12.78 -0.02 -63.63
C VAL A 359 13.21 0.32 -62.18
N ASN A 360 14.26 -0.36 -61.70
CA ASN A 360 14.99 -0.20 -60.43
C ASN A 360 15.90 1.06 -60.40
N ALA A 361 16.14 1.62 -59.21
CA ALA A 361 17.45 2.19 -58.81
C ALA A 361 17.56 2.32 -57.27
N GLU A 362 18.77 2.03 -56.77
CA GLU A 362 19.21 1.84 -55.38
C GLU A 362 19.68 3.16 -54.67
N PRO A 363 20.12 3.14 -53.38
CA PRO A 363 19.79 4.14 -52.36
C PRO A 363 20.80 5.29 -52.21
N GLN A 364 20.31 6.47 -51.80
CA GLN A 364 21.13 7.63 -51.41
C GLN A 364 21.20 7.82 -49.89
N ALA A 365 22.44 8.03 -49.43
CA ALA A 365 22.84 8.34 -48.07
C ALA A 365 22.16 9.60 -47.50
N ARG A 366 21.64 9.50 -46.28
CA ARG A 366 21.18 10.66 -45.50
C ARG A 366 22.38 11.31 -44.81
N ARG A 367 22.60 12.58 -45.15
CA ARG A 367 23.56 13.51 -44.51
C ARG A 367 23.08 13.88 -43.11
N GLU A 368 24.01 13.98 -42.17
CA GLU A 368 23.83 14.61 -40.86
C GLU A 368 23.45 16.10 -41.02
N PRO A 369 22.60 16.66 -40.14
CA PRO A 369 22.30 18.09 -40.14
C PRO A 369 23.46 18.93 -39.60
N ASP A 370 23.63 20.08 -40.24
CA ASP A 370 24.68 21.07 -40.07
C ASP A 370 24.69 21.72 -38.67
N TYR A 371 25.87 22.01 -38.13
CA TYR A 371 26.12 22.48 -36.75
C TYR A 371 25.72 23.96 -36.52
N LEU A 372 24.87 24.51 -37.40
CA LEU A 372 24.60 25.95 -37.53
C LEU A 372 23.17 26.38 -37.15
N ASP A 373 22.27 25.45 -36.81
CA ASP A 373 20.89 25.78 -36.38
C ASP A 373 20.67 25.78 -34.84
N ILE A 374 21.74 25.95 -34.05
CA ILE A 374 21.65 25.99 -32.58
C ILE A 374 21.68 27.45 -32.09
N PRO A 375 20.62 27.95 -31.43
CA PRO A 375 20.60 29.27 -30.80
C PRO A 375 21.73 29.45 -29.78
N ALA A 376 22.31 30.66 -29.72
CA ALA A 376 23.55 30.96 -29.00
C ALA A 376 23.57 30.65 -27.48
N PHE A 377 22.42 30.43 -26.84
CA PHE A 377 22.34 30.14 -25.40
C PHE A 377 22.55 28.67 -25.02
N LEU A 378 22.60 27.74 -25.99
CA LEU A 378 22.77 26.29 -25.78
C LEU A 378 24.23 25.79 -25.96
N ARG A 379 25.21 26.69 -26.12
CA ARG A 379 26.62 26.32 -26.42
C ARG A 379 27.57 26.22 -25.20
N LYS A 380 27.06 26.16 -23.97
CA LYS A 380 27.92 25.97 -22.78
C LYS A 380 27.29 25.01 -21.78
N GLN A 381 27.73 23.75 -21.81
CA GLN A 381 28.06 22.86 -20.68
C GLN A 381 28.01 21.40 -21.15
N ALA A 382 28.97 21.06 -22.00
CA ALA A 382 29.45 19.70 -22.19
C ALA A 382 30.96 19.82 -22.44
N ASP A 383 31.67 20.19 -21.38
CA ASP A 383 33.09 19.89 -21.16
C ASP A 383 33.22 19.41 -19.71
#